data_AF-A0A7V2UZL8-F1
#
_entry.id   AF-A0A7V2UZL8-F1
#
_cell.length_a   1.000
_cell.length_b   1.000
_cell.length_c   1.000
_cell.angle_alpha   90.00
_cell.angle_beta   90.00
_cell.angle_gamma   90.00
#
_symmetry.space_group_name_H-M   'P 1'
#
loop_
_entity.id
_entity.type
_entity.pdbx_description
1 polymer ?
#
loop_
_entity_poly.entity_id
_entity_poly.type
_entity_poly.pdbx_seq_one_letter_code
_entity_poly.pdbx_strand_id
1 'polypeptide(L)' 'MLTRILAFVCRVCPLCMAARRWQGSWVARLVRWYSPACPFCRAYRKLHAAVPSPPAEPPAAV' A
#
# COMPACT_ATOMS: atom_id res chain seq x y z
N MET A 1 8.84 -10.78 13.53
CA MET A 1 7.76 -9.98 14.16
C MET A 1 7.67 -8.55 13.61
N LEU A 2 8.78 -7.80 13.48
CA LEU A 2 8.80 -6.40 13.04
C LEU A 2 8.09 -6.12 11.70
N THR A 3 8.21 -7.02 10.72
CA THR A 3 7.58 -6.88 9.39
C THR A 3 6.05 -6.75 9.46
N ARG A 4 5.40 -7.43 10.41
CA ARG A 4 3.93 -7.41 10.56
C ARG A 4 3.44 -6.05 11.07
N ILE A 5 4.16 -5.45 12.00
CA ILE A 5 3.85 -4.11 12.54
C ILE A 5 4.03 -3.07 11.42
N LEU A 6 5.13 -3.13 10.68
CA LEU A 6 5.37 -2.23 9.53
C LEU A 6 4.29 -2.37 8.44
N ALA A 7 3.83 -3.59 8.17
CA ALA A 7 2.74 -3.80 7.23
C ALA A 7 1.40 -3.26 7.75
N PHE A 8 1.14 -3.36 9.06
CA PHE A 8 -0.04 -2.75 9.67
C PHE A 8 -0.02 -1.22 9.54
N VAL A 9 1.15 -0.60 9.77
CA VAL A 9 1.36 0.85 9.55
C VAL A 9 1.12 1.23 8.07
N CYS A 10 1.54 0.39 7.13
CA CYS A 10 1.26 0.60 5.70
C CYS A 10 -0.26 0.57 5.37
N ARG A 11 -1.07 -0.11 6.19
CA ARG A 11 -2.53 -0.21 6.04
C ARG A 11 -3.24 1.05 6.54
N VAL A 12 -2.71 1.69 7.59
CA VAL A 12 -3.24 2.93 8.17
C VAL A 12 -2.57 4.20 7.63
N CYS A 13 -1.52 4.06 6.81
CA CYS A 13 -0.81 5.19 6.24
C CYS A 13 -1.75 6.04 5.36
N PRO A 14 -1.94 7.35 5.66
CA PRO A 14 -2.91 8.20 4.97
C PRO A 14 -2.56 8.37 3.49
N LEU A 15 -1.27 8.39 3.13
CA LEU A 15 -0.81 8.43 1.73
C LEU A 15 -1.19 7.14 0.98
N CYS A 16 -0.98 5.98 1.61
CA CYS A 16 -1.33 4.70 1.00
C CYS A 16 -2.84 4.51 0.92
N MET A 17 -3.61 5.03 1.88
CA MET A 17 -5.08 5.05 1.82
C MET A 17 -5.57 6.01 0.74
N ALA A 18 -5.04 7.24 0.68
CA ALA A 18 -5.41 8.23 -0.32
C ALA A 18 -5.09 7.75 -1.74
N ALA A 19 -3.92 7.14 -1.95
CA ALA A 19 -3.57 6.53 -3.23
C ALA A 19 -4.50 5.36 -3.63
N ARG A 20 -4.98 4.58 -2.65
CA ARG A 20 -5.99 3.53 -2.88
C ARG A 20 -7.38 4.11 -3.17
N ARG A 21 -7.75 5.19 -2.48
CA ARG A 21 -9.05 5.84 -2.64
C ARG A 21 -9.12 6.61 -3.96
N TRP A 22 -8.05 7.31 -4.34
CA TRP A 22 -7.97 8.20 -5.50
C TRP A 22 -6.89 7.73 -6.48
N GLN A 23 -7.18 6.62 -7.14
CA GLN A 23 -6.28 5.89 -8.06
C GLN A 23 -5.83 6.73 -9.27
N GLY A 24 -6.66 7.66 -9.73
CA GLY A 24 -6.40 8.54 -10.87
C GLY A 24 -5.71 9.85 -10.51
N SER A 25 -5.48 10.12 -9.22
CA SER A 25 -4.89 11.39 -8.78
C SER A 25 -3.36 11.32 -8.75
N TRP A 26 -2.74 12.49 -8.79
CA TRP A 26 -1.29 12.64 -8.71
C TRP A 26 -0.68 11.97 -7.47
N VAL A 27 -1.42 11.91 -6.36
CA VAL A 27 -1.06 11.20 -5.13
C VAL A 27 -0.83 9.70 -5.36
N ALA A 28 -1.68 9.03 -6.14
CA ALA A 28 -1.49 7.61 -6.45
C ALA A 28 -0.24 7.38 -7.29
N ARG A 29 0.07 8.30 -8.21
CA ARG A 29 1.29 8.26 -9.04
C ARG A 29 2.55 8.47 -8.20
N LEU A 30 2.51 9.43 -7.27
CA LEU A 30 3.60 9.72 -6.34
C LEU A 30 3.86 8.53 -5.39
N VAL A 31 2.81 7.94 -4.82
CA VAL A 31 2.92 6.80 -3.92
C VAL A 31 3.45 5.57 -4.66
N ARG A 32 3.04 5.33 -5.91
CA ARG A 32 3.63 4.27 -6.75
C ARG A 32 5.12 4.50 -7.00
N TRP A 33 5.51 5.74 -7.29
CA TRP A 33 6.90 6.10 -7.56
C TRP A 33 7.79 6.00 -6.32
N TYR A 34 7.29 6.38 -5.14
CA TYR A 34 8.01 6.32 -3.86
C TYR A 34 7.93 4.96 -3.15
N SER A 35 6.98 4.09 -3.52
CA SER A 35 6.82 2.75 -2.93
C SER A 35 8.09 1.90 -2.83
N PRO A 36 9.05 1.88 -3.78
CA PRO A 36 10.30 1.12 -3.62
C PRO A 36 11.24 1.69 -2.55
N ALA A 37 11.18 3.00 -2.29
CA ALA A 37 11.98 3.67 -1.26
C ALA A 37 11.32 3.58 0.14
N CYS A 38 10.02 3.34 0.22
CA CYS A 38 9.29 3.26 1.48
C CYS A 38 9.49 1.89 2.18
N PRO A 39 10.06 1.84 3.40
CA PRO A 39 10.28 0.59 4.13
C PRO A 39 8.97 -0.12 4.51
N PHE A 40 7.89 0.62 4.74
CA PHE A 40 6.55 0.08 5.04
C PHE A 40 5.93 -0.61 3.83
N CYS A 41 5.95 0.05 2.67
CA CYS A 41 5.44 -0.54 1.42
C CYS A 41 6.25 -1.79 1.04
N ARG A 42 7.57 -1.78 1.28
CA ARG A 42 8.44 -2.93 1.06
C ARG A 42 8.12 -4.09 2.01
N ALA A 43 7.90 -3.81 3.30
CA ALA A 43 7.48 -4.82 4.28
C ALA A 43 6.09 -5.40 3.96
N TYR A 44 5.15 -4.55 3.56
CA TYR A 44 3.81 -4.95 3.12
C TYR A 44 3.88 -5.84 1.88
N ARG A 45 4.64 -5.46 0.86
CA ARG A 45 4.90 -6.31 -0.32
C ARG A 45 5.54 -7.63 0.05
N LYS A 46 6.50 -7.68 0.97
CA LYS A 46 7.13 -8.96 1.39
C LYS A 46 6.15 -9.90 2.09
N LEU A 47 5.22 -9.37 2.88
CA LEU A 47 4.20 -10.18 3.55
C LEU A 47 3.06 -10.59 2.61
N HIS A 48 2.68 -9.72 1.69
CA HIS A 48 1.62 -9.98 0.73
C HIS A 48 2.12 -10.60 -0.58
N ALA A 49 3.41 -10.68 -0.90
CA ALA A 49 3.89 -11.28 -2.17
C ALA A 49 3.57 -12.78 -2.32
N ALA A 50 3.15 -13.48 -1.26
CA ALA A 50 2.57 -14.82 -1.36
C ALA A 50 1.15 -14.84 -1.97
N VAL A 51 0.49 -13.68 -2.07
CA VAL A 51 -0.78 -13.48 -2.77
C VAL A 51 -0.62 -12.20 -3.58
N PRO A 52 -0.41 -12.25 -4.92
CA PRO A 52 -0.25 -11.05 -5.72
C PRO A 52 -1.38 -10.08 -5.34
N SER A 53 -1.03 -8.99 -4.65
CA SER A 53 -2.04 -8.01 -4.28
C SER A 53 -2.63 -7.54 -5.61
N PRO A 54 -3.93 -7.74 -5.86
CA PRO A 54 -4.50 -7.47 -7.16
C PRO A 54 -4.18 -6.03 -7.57
N PRO A 55 -3.97 -5.78 -8.87
CA PRO A 55 -3.81 -4.43 -9.36
C PRO A 55 -5.10 -3.66 -9.05
N ALA A 56 -5.08 -2.86 -7.99
CA ALA A 56 -6.11 -1.88 -7.69
C ALA A 56 -7.55 -2.41 -7.79
N GLU A 57 -7.92 -3.34 -6.91
CA GLU A 57 -9.35 -3.59 -6.64
C GLU A 57 -9.78 -2.80 -5.39
N PRO A 58 -10.86 -2.01 -5.48
CA PRO A 58 -11.34 -1.19 -4.38
C PRO A 58 -11.73 -2.09 -3.20
N PRO A 59 -11.50 -1.68 -1.93
CA PRO A 59 -12.16 -2.35 -0.83
C PRO A 59 -13.67 -2.18 -1.05
N ALA A 60 -14.33 -3.31 -1.28
CA ALA A 60 -15.77 -3.42 -1.32
C ALA A 60 -16.35 -2.59 -0.16
N ALA A 61 -17.28 -1.71 -0.51
CA ALA A 61 -18.10 -0.99 0.43
C ALA A 61 -18.71 -1.98 1.44
N VAL A 62 -18.45 -1.74 2.72
CA VAL A 62 -19.31 -2.09 3.85
C VAL A 62 -19.21 -0.93 4.83
#